data_AF-A0A971FT00-F1
#
_entry.id   AF-A0A971FT00-F1
#
_cell.length_a   1.000
_cell.length_b   1.000
_cell.length_c   1.000
_cell.angle_alpha   90.00
_cell.angle_beta   90.00
_cell.angle_gamma   90.00
#
_symmetry.space_group_name_H-M   'P 1'
#
loop_
_entity.id
_entity.type
_entity.pdbx_description
1 polymer ?
#
loop_
_entity_poly.entity_id
_entity_poly.type
_entity_poly.pdbx_seq_one_letter_code
_entity_poly.pdbx_strand_id
1 'polypeptide(L)'
;MNPQEEVHATFASPQGTPNTTWDAGSKTFGWTATSYNQLKNIGLPSGDITGYEKLVIDCTIADGNKFRILVYKGSENKTIWVNSSGKTEFVLADVIGDVSFLTNCTEICLSGPNWEGVAPGSAVINDFYLVKAAPSDQIKATKVFDAPGTKDLNDLTGTNTNWSVVTSAIVTGEAKVFCGDGDGSAEATHVTITGSDFIQFHVTNASSDANQSLRVWIWDDKNSKVVTLYAHPVEEYASVSNWETPASIKKDGDYVVKVSEYNYFKGVKSNWGSGGSITISKAYVSQGGVPIPCSEKYVLTGETEGNPSLTAALADASATLIDATGVTGTGLNLVSANPNCVFVANAGTLSNAQNVSVGGTIANLVITDGHPFTAPAGSSATTATYARDMTNQFGTICLPYAISSTEAMKFYTIAGLSGDVLTLKAETSLAAGTPAIVEKVSGSSISVSGSGTLANAIAGTSNLELIGTFEPKVISASNYSGKNIYAISNNQFVKANNTINLPAFRAFFTADAEAGAKIRIVADDEDMATAIDALAGVGNVVVESIHALNGAKIPSLQKGINIVKFSNGSVKKILVK
;
A
#
# COMPACT_ATOMS: atom_id res chain seq x y z
N MET A 1 5.98 2.08 28.26
CA MET A 1 7.12 1.81 27.36
C MET A 1 8.30 1.46 28.22
N ASN A 2 8.75 0.21 28.22
CA ASN A 2 10.16 -0.03 28.52
C ASN A 2 10.86 0.03 27.16
N PRO A 3 11.70 1.05 26.88
CA PRO A 3 12.57 0.99 25.71
C PRO A 3 13.42 -0.29 25.81
N GLN A 4 13.75 -0.90 24.67
CA GLN A 4 14.77 -1.96 24.68
C GLN A 4 16.04 -1.39 25.32
N GLU A 5 16.65 -2.14 26.21
CA GLU A 5 17.75 -1.65 27.04
C GLU A 5 18.99 -1.42 26.15
N GLU A 6 19.42 -0.17 26.06
CA GLU A 6 20.61 0.26 25.31
C GLU A 6 21.82 0.33 26.26
N VAL A 7 22.96 -0.20 25.82
CA VAL A 7 24.22 -0.16 26.56
C VAL A 7 25.25 0.63 25.76
N HIS A 8 25.43 1.89 26.14
CA HIS A 8 26.31 2.83 25.44
C HIS A 8 27.78 2.66 25.82
N ALA A 9 28.64 2.77 24.81
CA ALA A 9 30.07 2.90 24.97
C ALA A 9 30.37 4.17 25.76
N THR A 10 31.15 4.03 26.82
CA THR A 10 31.45 5.14 27.73
C THR A 10 32.71 5.90 27.35
N PHE A 11 33.60 5.29 26.54
CA PHE A 11 34.90 5.85 26.15
C PHE A 11 35.66 6.50 27.32
N ALA A 12 35.52 5.96 28.53
CA ALA A 12 36.03 6.59 29.74
C ALA A 12 37.56 6.45 29.92
N SER A 13 38.15 5.39 29.37
CA SER A 13 39.61 5.16 29.41
C SER A 13 40.10 4.35 28.20
N PRO A 14 39.80 4.79 26.97
CA PRO A 14 40.09 4.00 25.78
C PRO A 14 41.60 3.87 25.61
N GLN A 15 42.03 2.66 25.24
CA GLN A 15 43.44 2.33 25.07
C GLN A 15 43.76 2.27 23.58
N GLY A 16 44.48 3.28 23.09
CA GLY A 16 44.99 3.26 21.72
C GLY A 16 46.22 2.37 21.63
N THR A 17 46.28 1.50 20.63
CA THR A 17 47.54 0.90 20.19
C THR A 17 48.33 1.93 19.35
N PRO A 18 49.62 1.68 19.02
CA PRO A 18 50.37 2.59 18.16
C PRO A 18 49.57 2.91 16.89
N ASN A 19 49.54 4.17 16.47
CA ASN A 19 48.80 4.64 15.29
C ASN A 19 47.28 4.80 15.46
N THR A 20 46.75 4.83 16.71
CA THR A 20 45.39 5.29 16.99
C THR A 20 45.35 6.38 18.06
N THR A 21 44.37 7.27 17.95
CA THR A 21 44.10 8.32 18.92
C THR A 21 42.62 8.40 19.27
N TRP A 22 42.33 8.84 20.48
CA TRP A 22 41.00 9.22 20.91
C TRP A 22 41.06 10.60 21.56
N ASP A 23 40.29 11.53 21.03
CA ASP A 23 40.03 12.83 21.65
C ASP A 23 38.63 12.82 22.25
N ALA A 24 38.54 12.78 23.58
CA ALA A 24 37.27 12.76 24.29
C ALA A 24 36.47 14.06 24.14
N GLY A 25 37.13 15.21 23.94
CA GLY A 25 36.47 16.51 23.82
C GLY A 25 35.74 16.66 22.48
N SER A 26 36.36 16.18 21.40
CA SER A 26 35.76 16.18 20.06
C SER A 26 35.09 14.84 19.69
N LYS A 27 35.14 13.84 20.57
CA LYS A 27 34.75 12.43 20.32
C LYS A 27 35.38 11.85 19.05
N THR A 28 36.62 12.25 18.76
CA THR A 28 37.29 11.89 17.50
C THR A 28 38.16 10.66 17.69
N PHE A 29 37.86 9.61 16.93
CA PHE A 29 38.72 8.46 16.71
C PHE A 29 39.62 8.71 15.49
N GLY A 30 40.94 8.67 15.67
CA GLY A 30 41.92 8.86 14.61
C GLY A 30 42.81 7.63 14.37
N TRP A 31 43.28 7.46 13.13
CA TRP A 31 44.26 6.42 12.76
C TRP A 31 45.32 6.96 11.80
N THR A 32 46.55 6.44 11.89
CA THR A 32 47.69 6.93 11.08
C THR A 32 48.41 5.86 10.26
N ALA A 33 48.14 4.57 10.49
CA ALA A 33 48.77 3.45 9.76
C ALA A 33 47.89 2.18 9.79
N THR A 34 48.31 1.16 9.05
CA THR A 34 47.55 -0.07 8.73
C THR A 34 47.81 -1.24 9.70
N SER A 35 48.93 -1.20 10.44
CA SER A 35 49.34 -2.25 11.37
C SER A 35 49.11 -1.83 12.82
N TYR A 36 48.46 -2.72 13.58
CA TYR A 36 48.17 -2.56 15.01
C TYR A 36 47.47 -1.24 15.36
N ASN A 37 46.36 -0.90 14.71
CA ASN A 37 45.61 0.35 14.89
C ASN A 37 44.22 0.11 15.54
N GLN A 38 44.16 -0.02 16.86
CA GLN A 38 42.95 -0.35 17.61
C GLN A 38 42.73 0.60 18.77
N LEU A 39 41.51 1.13 18.87
CA LEU A 39 41.00 1.78 20.05
C LEU A 39 40.20 0.76 20.86
N LYS A 40 40.80 0.34 21.97
CA LYS A 40 40.34 -0.67 22.93
C LYS A 40 39.64 -0.03 24.13
N ASN A 41 39.06 -0.84 25.02
CA ASN A 41 38.46 -0.39 26.29
C ASN A 41 37.44 0.76 26.14
N ILE A 42 36.57 0.66 25.12
CA ILE A 42 35.54 1.66 24.85
C ILE A 42 34.30 1.54 25.75
N GLY A 43 34.29 0.56 26.67
CA GLY A 43 33.27 0.42 27.71
C GLY A 43 32.01 -0.36 27.29
N LEU A 44 32.07 -1.12 26.19
CA LEU A 44 31.02 -2.06 25.82
C LEU A 44 31.20 -3.42 26.55
N PRO A 45 30.11 -4.17 26.76
CA PRO A 45 30.14 -5.50 27.38
C PRO A 45 31.12 -6.48 26.70
N SER A 46 31.77 -7.32 27.52
CA SER A 46 32.54 -8.49 27.10
C SER A 46 32.02 -9.75 27.83
N GLY A 47 32.39 -10.93 27.32
CA GLY A 47 31.85 -12.23 27.69
C GLY A 47 30.75 -12.68 26.73
N ASP A 48 29.65 -13.15 27.29
CA ASP A 48 28.48 -13.56 26.51
C ASP A 48 27.64 -12.34 26.12
N ILE A 49 27.67 -11.99 24.84
CA ILE A 49 26.86 -10.92 24.25
C ILE A 49 25.69 -11.46 23.41
N THR A 50 25.34 -12.74 23.53
CA THR A 50 24.18 -13.32 22.81
C THR A 50 22.84 -12.71 23.21
N GLY A 51 22.77 -12.05 24.37
CA GLY A 51 21.62 -11.26 24.79
C GLY A 51 21.43 -9.92 24.07
N TYR A 52 22.31 -9.55 23.14
CA TYR A 52 22.21 -8.34 22.32
C TYR A 52 21.89 -8.69 20.87
N GLU A 53 20.96 -7.95 20.27
CA GLU A 53 20.52 -8.18 18.88
C GLU A 53 21.27 -7.29 17.89
N LYS A 54 21.55 -6.05 18.29
CA LYS A 54 22.13 -5.02 17.42
C LYS A 54 23.33 -4.34 18.04
N LEU A 55 24.22 -3.89 17.16
CA LEU A 55 25.30 -2.94 17.44
C LEU A 55 25.06 -1.70 16.57
N VAL A 56 24.99 -0.54 17.21
CA VAL A 56 24.58 0.72 16.57
C VAL A 56 25.70 1.74 16.69
N ILE A 57 26.06 2.37 15.58
CA ILE A 57 27.04 3.46 15.54
C ILE A 57 26.45 4.67 14.83
N ASP A 58 26.58 5.84 15.44
CA ASP A 58 26.34 7.14 14.78
C ASP A 58 27.68 7.85 14.69
N CYS A 59 28.12 8.14 13.47
CA CYS A 59 29.40 8.77 13.25
C CYS A 59 29.40 9.78 12.10
N THR A 60 30.36 10.68 12.12
CA THR A 60 30.69 11.57 11.01
C THR A 60 32.07 11.22 10.50
N ILE A 61 32.16 10.84 9.23
CA ILE A 61 33.43 10.52 8.55
C ILE A 61 33.64 11.46 7.37
N ALA A 62 34.91 11.84 7.14
CA ALA A 62 35.28 12.62 5.96
C ALA A 62 35.18 11.78 4.68
N ASP A 63 34.87 12.42 3.56
CA ASP A 63 34.71 11.75 2.27
C ASP A 63 35.94 10.90 1.91
N GLY A 64 35.70 9.61 1.63
CA GLY A 64 36.74 8.64 1.30
C GLY A 64 37.36 7.91 2.50
N ASN A 65 37.10 8.37 3.74
CA ASN A 65 37.50 7.62 4.94
C ASN A 65 36.58 6.42 5.17
N LYS A 66 37.15 5.37 5.77
CA LYS A 66 36.43 4.20 6.28
C LYS A 66 37.20 3.64 7.47
N PHE A 67 36.47 3.03 8.39
CA PHE A 67 37.05 2.37 9.55
C PHE A 67 36.30 1.07 9.83
N ARG A 68 36.77 0.35 10.84
CA ARG A 68 36.29 -0.97 11.22
C ARG A 68 35.85 -0.97 12.66
N ILE A 69 34.82 -1.75 12.93
CA ILE A 69 34.52 -2.27 14.27
C ILE A 69 35.02 -3.70 14.30
N LEU A 70 35.82 -4.04 15.30
CA LEU A 70 36.35 -5.39 15.50
C LEU A 70 35.69 -6.03 16.70
N VAL A 71 35.16 -7.23 16.53
CA VAL A 71 34.62 -8.06 17.63
C VAL A 71 35.56 -9.23 17.84
N TYR A 72 36.21 -9.26 19.00
CA TYR A 72 37.25 -10.22 19.34
C TYR A 72 36.70 -11.46 20.06
N LYS A 73 37.35 -12.60 19.79
CA LYS A 73 37.27 -13.85 20.56
C LYS A 73 38.71 -14.32 20.78
N GLY A 74 39.30 -13.96 21.92
CA GLY A 74 40.72 -14.23 22.17
C GLY A 74 41.60 -13.49 21.17
N SER A 75 42.40 -14.21 20.39
CA SER A 75 43.25 -13.64 19.33
C SER A 75 42.55 -13.47 17.97
N GLU A 76 41.37 -14.06 17.79
CA GLU A 76 40.61 -13.98 16.55
C GLU A 76 39.64 -12.79 16.59
N ASN A 77 39.29 -12.23 15.42
CA ASN A 77 38.31 -11.16 15.32
C ASN A 77 37.42 -11.30 14.08
N LYS A 78 36.20 -10.79 14.20
CA LYS A 78 35.32 -10.47 13.06
C LYS A 78 35.35 -8.96 12.82
N THR A 79 35.21 -8.57 11.56
CA THR A 79 35.30 -7.18 11.11
C THR A 79 33.96 -6.71 10.57
N ILE A 80 33.49 -5.57 11.07
CA ILE A 80 32.35 -4.83 10.53
C ILE A 80 32.89 -3.53 9.93
N TRP A 81 32.52 -3.22 8.69
CA TRP A 81 32.99 -2.01 8.00
C TRP A 81 32.02 -0.85 8.18
N VAL A 82 32.59 0.34 8.43
CA VAL A 82 31.85 1.61 8.49
C VAL A 82 32.42 2.54 7.41
N ASN A 83 31.56 2.94 6.47
CA ASN A 83 31.94 3.64 5.23
C ASN A 83 31.03 4.81 4.88
N SER A 84 30.09 5.18 5.75
CA SER A 84 29.23 6.36 5.57
C SER A 84 28.99 7.08 6.90
N SER A 85 28.64 8.36 6.83
CA SER A 85 28.22 9.15 7.98
C SER A 85 26.75 8.88 8.33
N GLY A 86 26.38 9.09 9.59
CA GLY A 86 25.03 8.92 10.13
C GLY A 86 24.89 7.68 11.01
N LYS A 87 23.66 7.47 11.49
CA LYS A 87 23.29 6.33 12.33
C LYS A 87 23.16 5.07 11.48
N THR A 88 23.96 4.05 11.78
CA THR A 88 23.94 2.73 11.15
C THR A 88 23.69 1.66 12.21
N GLU A 89 22.77 0.73 11.93
CA GLU A 89 22.47 -0.41 12.78
C GLU A 89 23.00 -1.70 12.13
N PHE A 90 23.76 -2.50 12.90
CA PHE A 90 24.26 -3.80 12.46
C PHE A 90 23.58 -4.89 13.28
N VAL A 91 22.87 -5.80 12.61
CA VAL A 91 22.34 -7.02 13.24
C VAL A 91 23.51 -7.96 13.53
N LEU A 92 23.77 -8.22 14.80
CA LEU A 92 24.97 -8.95 15.25
C LEU A 92 25.05 -10.36 14.64
N ALA A 93 23.91 -11.06 14.59
CA ALA A 93 23.84 -12.40 14.00
C ALA A 93 24.26 -12.41 12.53
N ASP A 94 23.90 -11.37 11.77
CA ASP A 94 24.18 -11.31 10.33
C ASP A 94 25.63 -10.92 10.04
N VAL A 95 26.16 -9.92 10.75
CA VAL A 95 27.50 -9.38 10.48
C VAL A 95 28.62 -10.19 11.13
N ILE A 96 28.32 -10.93 12.21
CA ILE A 96 29.28 -11.82 12.87
C ILE A 96 29.13 -13.27 12.36
N GLY A 97 27.89 -13.73 12.15
CA GLY A 97 27.55 -15.04 11.57
C GLY A 97 27.92 -16.27 12.42
N ASP A 98 28.72 -16.08 13.47
CA ASP A 98 29.29 -17.14 14.30
C ASP A 98 28.90 -16.92 15.76
N VAL A 99 27.98 -17.75 16.24
CA VAL A 99 27.47 -17.71 17.62
C VAL A 99 28.62 -17.84 18.64
N SER A 100 29.70 -18.54 18.30
CA SER A 100 30.83 -18.72 19.21
C SER A 100 31.60 -17.43 19.49
N PHE A 101 31.57 -16.45 18.57
CA PHE A 101 32.10 -15.09 18.79
C PHE A 101 31.21 -14.29 19.73
N LEU A 102 29.89 -14.46 19.63
CA LEU A 102 28.93 -13.76 20.48
C LEU A 102 28.96 -14.32 21.92
N THR A 103 29.07 -15.64 22.09
CA THR A 103 29.12 -16.27 23.42
C THR A 103 30.45 -16.03 24.15
N ASN A 104 31.53 -15.73 23.41
CA ASN A 104 32.89 -15.60 23.96
C ASN A 104 33.57 -14.31 23.50
N CYS A 105 32.80 -13.21 23.39
CA CYS A 105 33.32 -11.93 22.95
C CYS A 105 34.30 -11.39 23.99
N THR A 106 35.59 -11.30 23.67
CA THR A 106 36.57 -10.77 24.62
C THR A 106 36.65 -9.26 24.59
N GLU A 107 36.38 -8.63 23.44
CA GLU A 107 36.48 -7.18 23.28
C GLU A 107 35.76 -6.68 22.02
N ILE A 108 35.20 -5.46 22.07
CA ILE A 108 34.73 -4.71 20.90
C ILE A 108 35.60 -3.45 20.76
N CYS A 109 36.20 -3.24 19.59
CA CYS A 109 37.15 -2.16 19.34
C CYS A 109 36.80 -1.36 18.08
N LEU A 110 37.26 -0.11 18.03
CA LEU A 110 37.35 0.63 16.77
C LEU A 110 38.74 0.43 16.16
N SER A 111 38.84 0.38 14.84
CA SER A 111 40.11 0.18 14.16
C SER A 111 40.14 0.90 12.80
N GLY A 112 41.28 1.48 12.44
CA GLY A 112 41.47 2.01 11.08
C GLY A 112 41.53 0.87 10.04
N PRO A 113 41.61 1.17 8.73
CA PRO A 113 41.68 0.14 7.67
C PRO A 113 42.91 -0.80 7.75
N ASN A 114 42.86 -1.94 7.03
CA ASN A 114 43.90 -2.99 7.05
C ASN A 114 44.62 -3.28 5.72
N TRP A 115 44.37 -2.56 4.62
CA TRP A 115 45.15 -2.72 3.38
C TRP A 115 46.27 -1.67 3.31
N GLU A 116 47.35 -1.98 2.59
CA GLU A 116 48.50 -1.09 2.42
C GLU A 116 48.15 0.20 1.66
N GLY A 117 48.84 1.31 1.99
CA GLY A 117 48.72 2.59 1.27
C GLY A 117 47.61 3.54 1.72
N VAL A 118 47.05 3.35 2.93
CA VAL A 118 45.93 4.16 3.45
C VAL A 118 46.40 5.47 4.05
N ALA A 119 45.77 6.58 3.64
CA ALA A 119 46.00 7.89 4.23
C ALA A 119 45.52 7.94 5.70
N PRO A 120 46.19 8.68 6.59
CA PRO A 120 45.69 8.98 7.92
C PRO A 120 44.26 9.52 7.85
N GLY A 121 43.42 9.10 8.79
CA GLY A 121 42.02 9.48 8.79
C GLY A 121 41.45 9.57 10.19
N SER A 122 40.24 10.08 10.27
CA SER A 122 39.49 10.19 11.51
C SER A 122 37.99 10.06 11.28
N ALA A 123 37.29 9.74 12.38
CA ALA A 123 35.85 9.66 12.50
C ALA A 123 35.43 10.31 13.80
N VAL A 124 34.41 11.17 13.78
CA VAL A 124 33.73 11.65 14.99
C VAL A 124 32.67 10.61 15.35
N ILE A 125 32.73 10.07 16.56
CA ILE A 125 31.78 9.08 17.05
C ILE A 125 30.72 9.80 17.89
N ASN A 126 29.55 10.02 17.30
CA ASN A 126 28.44 10.72 17.97
C ASN A 126 27.85 9.84 19.08
N ASP A 127 27.62 8.56 18.75
CA ASP A 127 27.12 7.53 19.65
C ASP A 127 27.58 6.12 19.21
N PHE A 128 27.73 5.21 20.16
CA PHE A 128 28.09 3.81 19.89
C PHE A 128 27.56 2.89 21.00
N TYR A 129 26.67 1.95 20.68
CA TYR A 129 25.99 1.14 21.71
C TYR A 129 25.55 -0.23 21.22
N LEU A 130 25.27 -1.13 22.17
CA LEU A 130 24.57 -2.39 21.94
C LEU A 130 23.10 -2.26 22.35
N VAL A 131 22.21 -2.98 21.65
CA VAL A 131 20.78 -3.06 21.97
C VAL A 131 20.46 -4.47 22.45
N LYS A 132 19.94 -4.61 23.68
CA LYS A 132 19.53 -5.92 24.20
C LYS A 132 18.37 -6.49 23.38
N ALA A 133 18.40 -7.78 23.13
CA ALA A 133 17.29 -8.50 22.55
C ALA A 133 16.06 -8.38 23.47
N ALA A 134 14.89 -8.12 22.88
CA ALA A 134 13.65 -8.20 23.62
C ALA A 134 13.46 -9.62 24.19
N PRO A 135 12.87 -9.74 25.40
CA PRO A 135 12.46 -11.04 25.97
C PRO A 135 11.69 -11.88 24.94
N SER A 136 11.96 -13.19 24.89
CA SER A 136 11.37 -14.09 23.89
C SER A 136 9.85 -14.22 23.97
N ASP A 137 9.29 -13.90 25.14
CA ASP A 137 7.86 -13.88 25.43
C ASP A 137 7.18 -12.58 25.00
N GLN A 138 7.90 -11.51 24.64
CA GLN A 138 7.27 -10.28 24.15
C GLN A 138 6.90 -10.36 22.67
N ILE A 139 5.77 -9.74 22.33
CA ILE A 139 5.30 -9.66 20.95
C ILE A 139 6.24 -8.79 20.14
N LYS A 140 6.95 -9.38 19.18
CA LYS A 140 7.76 -8.71 18.17
C LYS A 140 6.89 -8.43 16.96
N ALA A 141 6.85 -7.18 16.52
CA ALA A 141 6.39 -6.87 15.17
C ALA A 141 7.58 -6.85 14.22
N THR A 142 7.43 -7.57 13.12
CA THR A 142 8.32 -7.51 11.97
C THR A 142 7.48 -6.96 10.83
N LYS A 143 7.99 -6.00 10.05
CA LYS A 143 7.28 -5.65 8.81
C LYS A 143 7.21 -6.91 7.96
N VAL A 144 6.09 -7.15 7.29
CA VAL A 144 5.95 -8.32 6.40
C VAL A 144 7.06 -8.33 5.35
N PHE A 145 7.55 -7.16 4.94
CA PHE A 145 8.67 -7.00 4.01
C PHE A 145 10.06 -7.30 4.61
N ASP A 146 10.14 -7.50 5.93
CA ASP A 146 11.33 -7.89 6.70
C ASP A 146 11.14 -9.28 7.37
N ALA A 147 10.04 -10.00 7.07
CA ALA A 147 9.71 -11.26 7.72
C ALA A 147 10.59 -12.42 7.21
N PRO A 148 10.87 -13.45 8.04
CA PRO A 148 11.60 -14.63 7.58
C PRO A 148 10.91 -15.28 6.37
N GLY A 149 11.61 -15.40 5.25
CA GLY A 149 11.09 -15.99 4.01
C GLY A 149 10.53 -15.01 2.98
N THR A 150 10.46 -13.72 3.29
CA THR A 150 10.19 -12.65 2.30
C THR A 150 11.44 -11.82 2.04
N LYS A 151 11.63 -11.37 0.81
CA LYS A 151 12.74 -10.48 0.46
C LYS A 151 12.30 -9.46 -0.56
N ASP A 152 12.49 -8.18 -0.24
CA ASP A 152 12.25 -7.09 -1.18
C ASP A 152 13.06 -7.38 -2.46
N LEU A 153 12.43 -7.19 -3.61
CA LEU A 153 13.09 -7.35 -4.90
C LEU A 153 14.36 -6.47 -4.97
N ASN A 154 14.35 -5.32 -4.30
CA ASN A 154 15.45 -4.35 -4.21
C ASN A 154 16.70 -4.93 -3.52
N ASP A 155 16.49 -5.86 -2.60
CA ASP A 155 17.55 -6.40 -1.76
C ASP A 155 18.14 -7.70 -2.33
N LEU A 156 17.60 -8.17 -3.47
CA LEU A 156 18.09 -9.37 -4.15
C LEU A 156 19.49 -9.13 -4.74
N THR A 157 20.32 -10.17 -4.65
CA THR A 157 21.69 -10.14 -5.15
C THR A 157 21.77 -10.81 -6.52
N GLY A 158 22.65 -10.30 -7.38
CA GLY A 158 22.77 -10.78 -8.75
C GLY A 158 23.84 -10.05 -9.54
N THR A 159 23.91 -10.34 -10.83
CA THR A 159 24.89 -9.75 -11.75
C THR A 159 24.54 -8.31 -12.16
N ASN A 160 23.33 -7.83 -11.84
CA ASN A 160 22.92 -6.43 -11.99
C ASN A 160 22.04 -6.01 -10.79
N THR A 161 22.46 -4.96 -10.09
CA THR A 161 21.85 -4.46 -8.84
C THR A 161 21.39 -2.99 -8.91
N ASN A 162 21.44 -2.35 -10.09
CA ASN A 162 21.17 -0.91 -10.18
C ASN A 162 19.66 -0.60 -10.19
N TRP A 163 19.18 -0.24 -9.00
CA TRP A 163 17.76 -0.17 -8.64
C TRP A 163 17.07 1.19 -8.87
N SER A 164 17.82 2.22 -9.27
CA SER A 164 17.29 3.59 -9.49
C SER A 164 16.29 3.69 -10.66
N VAL A 165 16.22 2.67 -11.52
CA VAL A 165 15.28 2.54 -12.65
C VAL A 165 13.93 1.95 -12.21
N VAL A 166 13.86 1.35 -11.03
CA VAL A 166 12.77 0.49 -10.58
C VAL A 166 11.64 1.23 -9.84
N THR A 167 11.97 2.11 -8.90
CA THR A 167 10.98 2.67 -7.95
C THR A 167 10.25 3.92 -8.46
N SER A 168 10.54 4.38 -9.69
CA SER A 168 9.87 5.52 -10.34
C SER A 168 8.92 5.13 -11.48
N ALA A 169 8.61 3.84 -11.63
CA ALA A 169 8.04 3.32 -12.87
C ALA A 169 6.52 3.49 -12.98
N ILE A 170 6.11 4.62 -13.54
CA ILE A 170 5.04 4.60 -14.55
C ILE A 170 5.54 3.64 -15.65
N VAL A 171 4.93 2.46 -15.81
CA VAL A 171 5.22 1.59 -16.97
C VAL A 171 4.44 2.13 -18.15
N THR A 172 4.85 3.27 -18.72
CA THR A 172 4.39 3.72 -20.03
C THR A 172 5.10 2.92 -21.12
N GLY A 173 4.48 2.84 -22.31
CA GLY A 173 5.10 2.26 -23.50
C GLY A 173 6.60 2.60 -23.62
N GLU A 174 7.37 1.55 -23.90
CA GLU A 174 8.84 1.47 -23.94
C GLU A 174 9.59 1.59 -22.58
N ALA A 175 9.71 0.41 -21.94
CA ALA A 175 10.76 -0.10 -21.05
C ALA A 175 11.23 0.74 -19.84
N LYS A 176 11.01 0.19 -18.63
CA LYS A 176 11.97 0.25 -17.51
C LYS A 176 12.21 -1.18 -17.02
N VAL A 177 13.39 -1.72 -17.33
CA VAL A 177 13.74 -3.13 -17.11
C VAL A 177 14.35 -3.30 -15.72
N PHE A 178 13.79 -4.23 -14.96
CA PHE A 178 14.40 -4.71 -13.73
C PHE A 178 15.47 -5.73 -14.12
N CYS A 179 16.71 -5.28 -14.36
CA CYS A 179 17.90 -6.08 -14.68
C CYS A 179 17.99 -6.65 -16.11
N GLY A 180 18.51 -5.86 -17.05
CA GLY A 180 19.06 -6.33 -18.33
C GLY A 180 18.51 -5.59 -19.55
N ASP A 181 19.38 -5.06 -20.41
CA ASP A 181 18.93 -4.48 -21.68
C ASP A 181 18.16 -5.53 -22.50
N GLY A 182 17.04 -5.10 -23.07
CA GLY A 182 15.95 -5.94 -23.54
C GLY A 182 16.27 -7.05 -24.54
N ASP A 183 15.25 -7.88 -24.74
CA ASP A 183 15.11 -8.99 -25.70
C ASP A 183 15.46 -10.40 -25.22
N GLY A 184 15.71 -10.62 -23.93
CA GLY A 184 15.73 -11.98 -23.36
C GLY A 184 16.79 -12.91 -23.97
N SER A 185 17.86 -12.34 -24.54
CA SER A 185 18.83 -13.08 -25.36
C SER A 185 20.22 -13.23 -24.75
N ALA A 186 20.53 -12.58 -23.61
CA ALA A 186 21.82 -12.73 -22.94
C ALA A 186 21.70 -13.28 -21.49
N GLU A 187 22.48 -14.32 -21.20
CA GLU A 187 22.56 -15.04 -19.92
C GLU A 187 23.05 -14.16 -18.75
N ALA A 188 23.80 -13.10 -19.04
CA ALA A 188 24.66 -12.43 -18.06
C ALA A 188 23.95 -11.53 -17.03
N THR A 189 22.64 -11.27 -17.15
CA THR A 189 21.90 -10.36 -16.25
C THR A 189 20.69 -11.04 -15.60
N HIS A 190 20.77 -11.25 -14.28
CA HIS A 190 19.69 -11.78 -13.44
C HIS A 190 19.93 -11.46 -11.96
N VAL A 191 18.88 -11.59 -11.15
CA VAL A 191 18.96 -11.66 -9.68
C VAL A 191 18.48 -13.01 -9.18
N THR A 192 19.01 -13.44 -8.03
CA THR A 192 18.74 -14.78 -7.47
C THR A 192 17.43 -14.78 -6.68
N ILE A 193 16.55 -15.71 -6.99
CA ILE A 193 15.26 -15.96 -6.32
C ILE A 193 15.13 -17.42 -5.84
N THR A 194 16.23 -18.17 -5.82
CA THR A 194 16.25 -19.58 -5.43
C THR A 194 15.57 -19.80 -4.08
N GLY A 195 14.65 -20.76 -4.04
CA GLY A 195 13.91 -21.13 -2.84
C GLY A 195 12.65 -20.29 -2.60
N SER A 196 12.40 -19.24 -3.38
CA SER A 196 11.13 -18.49 -3.34
C SER A 196 10.02 -19.22 -4.07
N ASP A 197 8.82 -19.23 -3.49
CA ASP A 197 7.64 -19.81 -4.10
C ASP A 197 6.95 -18.84 -5.06
N PHE A 198 6.95 -17.54 -4.73
CA PHE A 198 6.22 -16.51 -5.46
C PHE A 198 7.01 -15.21 -5.61
N ILE A 199 6.69 -14.45 -6.67
CA ILE A 199 6.98 -13.02 -6.80
C ILE A 199 5.64 -12.27 -6.73
N GLN A 200 5.56 -11.24 -5.89
CA GLN A 200 4.36 -10.42 -5.71
C GLN A 200 4.58 -8.99 -6.19
N PHE A 201 3.48 -8.35 -6.63
CA PHE A 201 3.44 -6.97 -7.11
C PHE A 201 2.21 -6.26 -6.55
N HIS A 202 2.39 -5.03 -6.07
CA HIS A 202 1.27 -4.13 -5.74
C HIS A 202 1.08 -3.13 -6.88
N VAL A 203 -0.07 -3.22 -7.56
CA VAL A 203 -0.44 -2.33 -8.67
C VAL A 203 -1.34 -1.21 -8.15
N THR A 204 -0.93 0.04 -8.34
CA THR A 204 -1.63 1.26 -7.86
C THR A 204 -2.19 2.14 -8.98
N ASN A 205 -1.92 1.73 -10.22
CA ASN A 205 -2.53 2.28 -11.41
C ASN A 205 -2.59 1.17 -12.46
N ALA A 206 -3.70 0.46 -12.52
CA ALA A 206 -3.95 -0.51 -13.57
C ALA A 206 -4.25 0.16 -14.91
N SER A 207 -4.04 -0.60 -15.99
CA SER A 207 -4.21 -0.10 -17.34
C SER A 207 -5.69 0.01 -17.70
N SER A 208 -6.06 1.10 -18.39
CA SER A 208 -7.37 1.22 -19.05
C SER A 208 -7.49 0.33 -20.29
N ASP A 209 -6.38 -0.19 -20.83
CA ASP A 209 -6.37 -1.16 -21.93
C ASP A 209 -6.60 -2.58 -21.39
N ALA A 210 -7.69 -3.20 -21.82
CA ALA A 210 -8.13 -4.54 -21.41
C ALA A 210 -7.15 -5.66 -21.80
N ASN A 211 -6.23 -5.42 -22.73
CA ASN A 211 -5.22 -6.39 -23.19
C ASN A 211 -3.87 -6.25 -22.48
N GLN A 212 -3.74 -5.30 -21.55
CA GLN A 212 -2.50 -5.09 -20.83
C GLN A 212 -2.28 -6.22 -19.81
N SER A 213 -1.11 -6.85 -19.88
CA SER A 213 -0.65 -7.84 -18.90
C SER A 213 0.69 -7.44 -18.30
N LEU A 214 1.02 -8.03 -17.15
CA LEU A 214 2.32 -7.91 -16.51
C LEU A 214 3.16 -9.16 -16.79
N ARG A 215 4.19 -9.01 -17.63
CA ARG A 215 5.14 -10.08 -18.00
C ARG A 215 6.28 -10.12 -17.01
N VAL A 216 6.55 -11.30 -16.47
CA VAL A 216 7.65 -11.59 -15.57
C VAL A 216 8.61 -12.51 -16.31
N TRP A 217 9.80 -12.00 -16.62
CA TRP A 217 10.84 -12.76 -17.30
C TRP A 217 11.69 -13.50 -16.28
N ILE A 218 11.81 -14.80 -16.51
CA ILE A 218 12.56 -15.74 -15.69
C ILE A 218 13.65 -16.37 -16.55
N TRP A 219 14.86 -16.49 -16.01
CA TRP A 219 15.89 -17.32 -16.63
C TRP A 219 15.74 -18.75 -16.12
N ASP A 220 15.33 -19.63 -17.03
CA ASP A 220 15.27 -21.07 -16.80
C ASP A 220 16.65 -21.66 -17.09
N ASP A 221 17.45 -21.76 -16.03
CA ASP A 221 18.81 -22.29 -16.05
C ASP A 221 18.88 -23.76 -16.43
N LYS A 222 17.80 -24.53 -16.17
CA LYS A 222 17.72 -25.94 -16.51
C LYS A 222 17.61 -26.15 -18.02
N ASN A 223 16.94 -25.24 -18.71
CA ASN A 223 16.69 -25.31 -20.15
C ASN A 223 17.41 -24.23 -20.97
N SER A 224 18.26 -23.42 -20.33
CA SER A 224 19.04 -22.32 -20.93
C SER A 224 18.18 -21.39 -21.79
N LYS A 225 17.03 -20.95 -21.26
CA LYS A 225 16.08 -20.09 -21.99
C LYS A 225 15.43 -19.07 -21.08
N VAL A 226 14.89 -18.01 -21.68
CA VAL A 226 13.98 -17.09 -20.99
C VAL A 226 12.56 -17.62 -21.07
N VAL A 227 11.91 -17.74 -19.92
CA VAL A 227 10.48 -18.04 -19.79
C VAL A 227 9.74 -16.74 -19.48
N THR A 228 8.59 -16.55 -20.12
CA THR A 228 7.70 -15.42 -19.83
C THR A 228 6.52 -15.93 -19.03
N LEU A 229 6.46 -15.55 -17.77
CA LEU A 229 5.31 -15.76 -16.91
C LEU A 229 4.46 -14.49 -16.86
N TYR A 230 3.24 -14.62 -16.39
CA TYR A 230 2.31 -13.50 -16.23
C TYR A 230 1.78 -13.46 -14.81
N ALA A 231 1.72 -12.26 -14.24
CA ALA A 231 1.16 -12.08 -12.90
C ALA A 231 -0.37 -12.12 -12.95
N HIS A 232 -0.98 -12.87 -12.03
CA HIS A 232 -2.44 -13.00 -11.86
C HIS A 232 -2.88 -12.35 -10.56
N PRO A 233 -4.16 -11.95 -10.40
CA PRO A 233 -4.69 -11.44 -9.14
C PRO A 233 -4.38 -12.41 -7.99
N VAL A 234 -3.94 -11.90 -6.84
CA VAL A 234 -3.52 -12.76 -5.70
C VAL A 234 -4.67 -13.65 -5.24
N GLU A 235 -5.91 -13.19 -5.33
CA GLU A 235 -7.11 -13.96 -4.99
C GLU A 235 -7.36 -15.17 -5.91
N GLU A 236 -6.79 -15.18 -7.11
CA GLU A 236 -6.99 -16.22 -8.12
C GLU A 236 -5.85 -17.27 -8.12
N TYR A 237 -4.77 -17.06 -7.36
CA TYR A 237 -3.52 -17.83 -7.46
C TYR A 237 -3.71 -19.35 -7.41
N ALA A 238 -4.61 -19.83 -6.55
CA ALA A 238 -4.86 -21.25 -6.35
C ALA A 238 -5.54 -21.92 -7.56
N SER A 239 -6.21 -21.13 -8.41
CA SER A 239 -6.89 -21.59 -9.62
C SER A 239 -6.01 -21.51 -10.88
N VAL A 240 -4.84 -20.86 -10.81
CA VAL A 240 -3.95 -20.68 -11.96
C VAL A 240 -3.18 -21.97 -12.24
N SER A 241 -3.55 -22.65 -13.34
CA SER A 241 -2.88 -23.88 -13.79
C SER A 241 -1.72 -23.65 -14.77
N ASN A 242 -1.65 -22.48 -15.42
CA ASN A 242 -0.60 -22.13 -16.38
C ASN A 242 -0.20 -20.65 -16.26
N TRP A 243 0.98 -20.41 -15.69
CA TRP A 243 1.53 -19.08 -15.47
C TRP A 243 2.10 -18.43 -16.73
N GLU A 244 2.25 -19.15 -17.85
CA GLU A 244 2.65 -18.59 -19.15
C GLU A 244 1.47 -17.97 -19.94
N THR A 245 0.24 -18.10 -19.43
CA THR A 245 -0.94 -17.50 -20.06
C THR A 245 -1.14 -16.05 -19.58
N PRO A 246 -1.29 -15.06 -20.49
CA PRO A 246 -1.50 -13.68 -20.11
C PRO A 246 -2.76 -13.46 -19.24
N ALA A 247 -2.59 -12.77 -18.11
CA ALA A 247 -3.68 -12.22 -17.31
C ALA A 247 -3.82 -10.72 -17.55
N SER A 248 -5.05 -10.23 -17.70
CA SER A 248 -5.32 -8.81 -17.89
C SER A 248 -5.25 -8.05 -16.56
N ILE A 249 -4.43 -7.00 -16.48
CA ILE A 249 -4.30 -6.11 -15.31
C ILE A 249 -5.30 -4.95 -15.47
N LYS A 250 -6.53 -5.17 -15.00
CA LYS A 250 -7.67 -4.25 -15.20
C LYS A 250 -8.00 -3.37 -13.99
N LYS A 251 -7.44 -3.67 -12.83
CA LYS A 251 -7.78 -3.04 -11.55
C LYS A 251 -6.56 -2.93 -10.64
N ASP A 252 -6.51 -1.89 -9.82
CA ASP A 252 -5.52 -1.78 -8.75
C ASP A 252 -5.66 -2.98 -7.79
N GLY A 253 -4.55 -3.42 -7.20
CA GLY A 253 -4.55 -4.59 -6.31
C GLY A 253 -3.23 -5.36 -6.27
N ASP A 254 -3.27 -6.48 -5.54
CA ASP A 254 -2.15 -7.39 -5.39
C ASP A 254 -2.15 -8.46 -6.48
N TYR A 255 -0.99 -8.64 -7.12
CA TYR A 255 -0.78 -9.63 -8.17
C TYR A 255 0.41 -10.51 -7.83
N VAL A 256 0.38 -11.77 -8.28
CA VAL A 256 1.37 -12.78 -7.95
C VAL A 256 1.75 -13.60 -9.17
N VAL A 257 2.96 -14.13 -9.18
CA VAL A 257 3.42 -15.18 -10.09
C VAL A 257 4.13 -16.27 -9.31
N LYS A 258 3.85 -17.55 -9.63
CA LYS A 258 4.54 -18.68 -9.02
C LYS A 258 5.91 -18.89 -9.67
N VAL A 259 6.94 -18.99 -8.86
CA VAL A 259 8.34 -19.14 -9.31
C VAL A 259 9.12 -20.25 -8.60
N SER A 260 8.44 -21.10 -7.82
CA SER A 260 9.03 -22.21 -7.04
C SER A 260 9.96 -23.14 -7.82
N GLU A 261 9.86 -23.18 -9.15
CA GLU A 261 10.65 -24.05 -10.02
C GLU A 261 11.91 -23.40 -10.59
N TYR A 262 12.12 -22.10 -10.33
CA TYR A 262 13.13 -21.26 -10.97
C TYR A 262 14.09 -20.61 -9.97
N ASN A 263 15.29 -20.30 -10.45
CA ASN A 263 16.36 -19.73 -9.62
C ASN A 263 16.62 -18.25 -9.88
N TYR A 264 16.19 -17.73 -11.04
CA TYR A 264 16.70 -16.46 -11.55
C TYR A 264 15.60 -15.57 -12.14
N PHE A 265 15.45 -14.38 -11.58
CA PHE A 265 14.56 -13.34 -12.09
C PHE A 265 15.32 -12.38 -13.01
N LYS A 266 14.76 -12.10 -14.19
CA LYS A 266 15.34 -11.21 -15.22
C LYS A 266 14.62 -9.88 -15.37
N GLY A 267 13.40 -9.75 -14.86
CA GLY A 267 12.70 -8.48 -14.87
C GLY A 267 11.22 -8.56 -15.19
N VAL A 268 10.58 -7.39 -15.19
CA VAL A 268 9.15 -7.26 -15.42
C VAL A 268 8.87 -6.21 -16.49
N LYS A 269 7.88 -6.46 -17.36
CA LYS A 269 7.48 -5.55 -18.44
C LYS A 269 5.99 -5.66 -18.71
N SER A 270 5.35 -4.58 -19.14
CA SER A 270 3.98 -4.63 -19.67
C SER A 270 3.97 -5.28 -21.08
N ASN A 271 2.84 -5.83 -21.56
CA ASN A 271 2.77 -6.49 -22.89
C ASN A 271 3.16 -5.59 -24.10
N TRP A 272 3.63 -6.15 -25.22
CA TRP A 272 4.05 -5.37 -26.42
C TRP A 272 2.84 -4.79 -27.18
N GLY A 273 2.98 -3.54 -27.64
CA GLY A 273 2.06 -2.93 -28.61
C GLY A 273 0.77 -2.34 -28.04
N SER A 274 0.55 -2.40 -26.73
CA SER A 274 -0.61 -1.81 -26.06
C SER A 274 -0.26 -0.43 -25.47
N GLY A 275 -1.14 0.56 -25.67
CA GLY A 275 -0.93 1.96 -25.28
C GLY A 275 -1.20 2.26 -23.80
N GLY A 276 -1.38 1.23 -22.96
CA GLY A 276 -1.70 1.36 -21.54
C GLY A 276 -0.48 1.50 -20.65
N SER A 277 -0.67 2.08 -19.45
CA SER A 277 0.34 2.14 -18.41
C SER A 277 -0.06 1.38 -17.16
N ILE A 278 0.91 0.68 -16.55
CA ILE A 278 0.75 0.03 -15.24
C ILE A 278 1.72 0.69 -14.26
N THR A 279 1.28 1.06 -13.06
CA THR A 279 2.20 1.49 -12.00
C THR A 279 2.29 0.41 -10.93
N ILE A 280 3.52 -0.01 -10.64
CA ILE A 280 3.83 -0.92 -9.54
C ILE A 280 4.47 -0.09 -8.44
N SER A 281 3.85 -0.06 -7.26
CA SER A 281 4.43 0.66 -6.13
C SER A 281 5.37 -0.22 -5.29
N LYS A 282 5.21 -1.54 -5.35
CA LYS A 282 5.96 -2.51 -4.53
C LYS A 282 6.10 -3.86 -5.24
N ALA A 283 7.21 -4.56 -5.02
CA ALA A 283 7.38 -5.95 -5.43
C ALA A 283 8.34 -6.69 -4.48
N TYR A 284 8.09 -7.97 -4.20
CA TYR A 284 8.96 -8.80 -3.36
C TYR A 284 8.83 -10.29 -3.73
N VAL A 285 9.73 -11.13 -3.19
CA VAL A 285 9.62 -12.59 -3.26
C VAL A 285 9.22 -13.17 -1.91
N SER A 286 8.52 -14.30 -1.90
CA SER A 286 8.07 -14.98 -0.67
C SER A 286 8.23 -16.49 -0.72
N GLN A 287 8.27 -17.11 0.47
CA GLN A 287 8.32 -18.55 0.73
C GLN A 287 7.11 -18.97 1.58
N GLY A 288 6.69 -20.24 1.49
CA GLY A 288 5.65 -20.81 2.36
C GLY A 288 4.44 -21.40 1.63
N GLY A 289 4.50 -21.59 0.31
CA GLY A 289 3.47 -22.26 -0.49
C GLY A 289 2.14 -21.50 -0.65
N VAL A 290 1.95 -20.38 0.05
CA VAL A 290 0.81 -19.45 -0.07
C VAL A 290 1.36 -18.04 -0.33
N PRO A 291 0.84 -17.30 -1.34
CA PRO A 291 1.21 -15.91 -1.54
C PRO A 291 0.82 -15.05 -0.36
N ILE A 292 1.74 -14.19 0.05
CA ILE A 292 1.49 -13.11 1.00
C ILE A 292 1.00 -11.89 0.19
N PRO A 293 -0.15 -11.27 0.50
CA PRO A 293 -0.59 -10.05 -0.19
C PRO A 293 0.33 -8.85 0.17
N CYS A 294 0.61 -7.94 -0.78
CA CYS A 294 1.44 -6.75 -0.50
C CYS A 294 0.73 -5.71 0.40
N SER A 295 -0.55 -5.93 0.65
CA SER A 295 -1.39 -5.16 1.56
C SER A 295 -1.14 -5.48 3.04
N GLU A 296 -0.57 -6.64 3.38
CA GLU A 296 -0.15 -6.97 4.75
C GLU A 296 1.14 -6.24 5.10
N LYS A 297 1.14 -5.50 6.21
CA LYS A 297 2.26 -4.60 6.56
C LYS A 297 3.14 -5.12 7.68
N TYR A 298 2.58 -5.85 8.66
CA TYR A 298 3.29 -6.37 9.83
C TYR A 298 2.88 -7.79 10.18
N VAL A 299 3.85 -8.61 10.59
CA VAL A 299 3.65 -9.92 11.26
C VAL A 299 4.05 -9.77 12.72
N LEU A 300 3.20 -10.25 13.62
CA LEU A 300 3.41 -10.24 15.06
C LEU A 300 3.70 -11.65 15.55
N THR A 301 4.72 -11.80 16.39
CA THR A 301 5.12 -13.08 17.01
C THR A 301 5.40 -12.89 18.49
N GLY A 302 5.02 -13.83 19.35
CA GLY A 302 5.27 -13.77 20.81
C GLY A 302 3.99 -13.77 21.66
N GLU A 303 4.10 -13.46 22.95
CA GLU A 303 3.00 -13.71 23.92
C GLU A 303 2.48 -12.47 24.64
N THR A 304 3.37 -11.55 24.99
CA THR A 304 3.07 -10.43 25.89
C THR A 304 3.30 -9.07 25.23
N GLU A 305 2.43 -8.11 25.50
CA GLU A 305 2.61 -6.74 25.02
C GLU A 305 3.81 -6.07 25.71
N GLY A 306 4.61 -5.29 24.98
CA GLY A 306 5.75 -4.58 25.58
C GLY A 306 6.88 -4.18 24.65
N ASN A 307 6.86 -4.63 23.39
CA ASN A 307 7.96 -4.39 22.46
C ASN A 307 7.86 -3.03 21.74
N PRO A 308 8.96 -2.26 21.62
CA PRO A 308 9.00 -1.07 20.77
C PRO A 308 8.60 -1.31 19.31
N SER A 309 8.92 -2.46 18.73
CA SER A 309 8.53 -2.79 17.35
C SER A 309 7.01 -2.97 17.20
N LEU A 310 6.36 -3.61 18.19
CA LEU A 310 4.90 -3.66 18.27
C LEU A 310 4.28 -2.27 18.35
N THR A 311 4.85 -1.39 19.20
CA THR A 311 4.37 -0.01 19.33
C THR A 311 4.45 0.74 18.01
N ALA A 312 5.56 0.60 17.27
CA ALA A 312 5.74 1.23 15.96
C ALA A 312 4.75 0.67 14.91
N ALA A 313 4.51 -0.65 14.91
CA ALA A 313 3.55 -1.28 14.01
C ALA A 313 2.12 -0.79 14.28
N LEU A 314 1.71 -0.73 15.54
CA LEU A 314 0.40 -0.23 15.94
C LEU A 314 0.24 1.27 15.71
N ALA A 315 1.33 2.06 15.72
CA ALA A 315 1.29 3.49 15.43
C ALA A 315 1.23 3.83 13.92
N ASP A 316 1.37 2.85 13.04
CA ASP A 316 1.40 3.05 11.60
C ASP A 316 -0.01 3.24 11.01
N ALA A 317 -0.40 4.50 10.84
CA ALA A 317 -1.71 4.87 10.30
C ALA A 317 -1.97 4.41 8.85
N SER A 318 -0.97 3.88 8.14
CA SER A 318 -1.13 3.31 6.79
C SER A 318 -1.20 1.77 6.79
N ALA A 319 -1.06 1.12 7.94
CA ALA A 319 -1.28 -0.32 8.04
C ALA A 319 -2.77 -0.63 7.92
N THR A 320 -3.18 -1.27 6.82
CA THR A 320 -4.56 -1.74 6.64
C THR A 320 -4.74 -3.18 7.11
N LEU A 321 -3.64 -3.93 7.22
CA LEU A 321 -3.61 -5.34 7.64
C LEU A 321 -2.38 -5.62 8.50
N ILE A 322 -2.60 -6.35 9.61
CA ILE A 322 -1.55 -6.87 10.50
C ILE A 322 -1.82 -8.35 10.76
N ASP A 323 -0.85 -9.20 10.46
CA ASP A 323 -0.89 -10.62 10.79
C ASP A 323 -0.44 -10.82 12.25
N ALA A 324 -1.32 -11.31 13.10
CA ALA A 324 -1.10 -11.66 14.49
C ALA A 324 -1.24 -13.17 14.75
N THR A 325 -1.21 -14.01 13.71
CA THR A 325 -1.29 -15.47 13.86
C THR A 325 -0.09 -16.07 14.57
N GLY A 326 1.08 -15.41 14.54
CA GLY A 326 2.26 -15.78 15.32
C GLY A 326 2.19 -15.42 16.81
N VAL A 327 1.13 -14.74 17.24
CA VAL A 327 0.93 -14.37 18.64
C VAL A 327 0.32 -15.55 19.40
N THR A 328 1.02 -16.04 20.42
CA THR A 328 0.65 -17.22 21.22
C THR A 328 -0.01 -16.85 22.56
N GLY A 329 -0.10 -15.55 22.89
CA GLY A 329 -0.87 -15.04 24.02
C GLY A 329 -2.39 -15.17 23.82
N THR A 330 -3.16 -15.03 24.90
CA THR A 330 -4.63 -15.14 24.88
C THR A 330 -5.30 -13.85 25.36
N GLY A 331 -6.35 -13.42 24.67
CA GLY A 331 -7.19 -12.29 25.09
C GLY A 331 -6.48 -10.93 25.07
N LEU A 332 -5.55 -10.73 24.14
CA LEU A 332 -4.82 -9.47 23.99
C LEU A 332 -5.67 -8.42 23.26
N ASN A 333 -5.53 -7.14 23.62
CA ASN A 333 -6.31 -6.05 23.02
C ASN A 333 -5.40 -5.09 22.26
N LEU A 334 -5.16 -5.36 20.98
CA LEU A 334 -4.26 -4.58 20.14
C LEU A 334 -5.02 -3.46 19.43
N VAL A 335 -4.52 -2.22 19.50
CA VAL A 335 -5.18 -1.06 18.88
C VAL A 335 -4.27 -0.45 17.83
N SER A 336 -4.70 -0.47 16.57
CA SER A 336 -4.00 0.19 15.47
C SER A 336 -4.40 1.67 15.35
N ALA A 337 -3.45 2.51 14.95
CA ALA A 337 -3.66 3.92 14.61
C ALA A 337 -4.53 4.07 13.36
N ASN A 338 -4.53 3.09 12.45
CA ASN A 338 -5.55 3.00 11.42
C ASN A 338 -6.77 2.27 11.99
N PRO A 339 -7.91 2.95 12.21
CA PRO A 339 -9.11 2.31 12.77
C PRO A 339 -9.71 1.24 11.85
N ASN A 340 -9.37 1.24 10.56
CA ASN A 340 -9.81 0.25 9.58
C ASN A 340 -8.86 -0.95 9.47
N CYS A 341 -7.77 -0.98 10.25
CA CYS A 341 -6.82 -2.08 10.22
C CYS A 341 -7.48 -3.38 10.67
N VAL A 342 -7.32 -4.43 9.87
CA VAL A 342 -7.76 -5.78 10.25
C VAL A 342 -6.58 -6.57 10.80
N PHE A 343 -6.78 -7.16 11.99
CA PHE A 343 -5.86 -8.13 12.56
C PHE A 343 -6.24 -9.54 12.10
N VAL A 344 -5.35 -10.24 11.42
CA VAL A 344 -5.51 -11.67 11.12
C VAL A 344 -4.97 -12.46 12.31
N ALA A 345 -5.78 -13.28 12.97
CA ALA A 345 -5.36 -13.93 14.21
C ALA A 345 -5.95 -15.34 14.36
N ASN A 346 -5.33 -16.13 15.25
CA ASN A 346 -5.92 -17.38 15.69
C ASN A 346 -7.10 -17.12 16.65
N ALA A 347 -8.04 -18.07 16.71
CA ALA A 347 -9.20 -17.97 17.56
C ALA A 347 -8.78 -17.81 19.04
N GLY A 348 -9.31 -16.78 19.72
CA GLY A 348 -9.04 -16.52 21.15
C GLY A 348 -7.72 -15.80 21.46
N THR A 349 -6.86 -15.59 20.46
CA THR A 349 -5.61 -14.82 20.63
C THR A 349 -5.90 -13.36 20.99
N LEU A 350 -6.83 -12.72 20.27
CA LEU A 350 -7.19 -11.33 20.49
C LEU A 350 -8.59 -11.20 21.12
N SER A 351 -8.75 -10.23 22.03
CA SER A 351 -10.02 -9.85 22.66
C SER A 351 -10.71 -8.67 21.95
N ASN A 352 -10.12 -8.15 20.88
CA ASN A 352 -10.69 -7.09 20.06
C ASN A 352 -12.11 -7.44 19.61
N ALA A 353 -13.06 -6.53 19.82
CA ALA A 353 -14.47 -6.73 19.46
C ALA A 353 -14.76 -6.50 17.97
N GLN A 354 -13.82 -5.93 17.22
CA GLN A 354 -13.99 -5.44 15.86
C GLN A 354 -12.72 -5.70 15.06
N ASN A 355 -12.87 -5.85 13.74
CA ASN A 355 -11.75 -5.90 12.79
C ASN A 355 -10.72 -7.00 13.08
N VAL A 356 -11.18 -8.15 13.58
CA VAL A 356 -10.37 -9.37 13.70
C VAL A 356 -10.85 -10.40 12.68
N SER A 357 -9.94 -10.89 11.85
CA SER A 357 -10.16 -12.00 10.92
C SER A 357 -9.65 -13.29 11.55
N VAL A 358 -10.53 -14.27 11.71
CA VAL A 358 -10.17 -15.63 12.17
C VAL A 358 -10.58 -16.62 11.08
N GLY A 359 -9.60 -17.35 10.54
CA GLY A 359 -9.84 -18.30 9.45
C GLY A 359 -10.50 -17.67 8.21
N GLY A 360 -10.19 -16.40 7.92
CA GLY A 360 -10.75 -15.65 6.78
C GLY A 360 -12.13 -15.04 7.02
N THR A 361 -12.70 -15.16 8.23
CA THR A 361 -13.99 -14.53 8.57
C THR A 361 -13.79 -13.42 9.60
N ILE A 362 -14.33 -12.24 9.29
CA ILE A 362 -14.42 -11.10 10.21
C ILE A 362 -15.83 -11.09 10.80
N ALA A 363 -15.96 -11.33 12.10
CA ALA A 363 -17.27 -11.36 12.75
C ALA A 363 -17.96 -9.99 12.70
N ASN A 364 -17.20 -8.93 13.03
CA ASN A 364 -17.68 -7.55 13.06
C ASN A 364 -16.65 -6.62 12.41
N LEU A 365 -16.88 -6.29 11.14
CA LEU A 365 -16.10 -5.33 10.38
C LEU A 365 -16.67 -3.92 10.58
N VAL A 366 -15.87 -3.02 11.11
CA VAL A 366 -16.24 -1.60 11.29
C VAL A 366 -15.32 -0.75 10.45
N ILE A 367 -15.90 -0.11 9.44
CA ILE A 367 -15.20 0.80 8.54
C ILE A 367 -15.46 2.24 8.99
N THR A 368 -14.40 2.89 9.43
CA THR A 368 -14.33 4.33 9.71
C THR A 368 -14.07 5.09 8.42
N ASP A 369 -14.89 6.11 8.17
CA ASP A 369 -14.81 6.92 6.96
C ASP A 369 -13.47 7.64 6.79
N GLY A 370 -13.00 7.75 5.55
CA GLY A 370 -11.78 8.49 5.20
C GLY A 370 -10.46 7.77 5.49
N HIS A 371 -10.47 6.62 6.18
CA HIS A 371 -9.27 5.82 6.44
C HIS A 371 -9.12 4.69 5.42
N PRO A 372 -7.88 4.32 5.02
CA PRO A 372 -7.66 3.28 4.03
C PRO A 372 -8.06 1.91 4.55
N PHE A 373 -8.54 1.05 3.66
CA PHE A 373 -8.88 -0.33 3.97
C PHE A 373 -8.42 -1.26 2.86
N THR A 374 -7.96 -2.44 3.25
CA THR A 374 -7.73 -3.57 2.36
C THR A 374 -8.28 -4.80 3.04
N ALA A 375 -9.10 -5.59 2.33
CA ALA A 375 -9.59 -6.81 2.92
C ALA A 375 -8.49 -7.88 2.86
N PRO A 376 -8.36 -8.73 3.91
CA PRO A 376 -7.54 -9.93 3.80
C PRO A 376 -7.99 -10.75 2.59
N ALA A 377 -7.04 -11.35 1.86
CA ALA A 377 -7.36 -12.08 0.63
C ALA A 377 -8.42 -13.17 0.88
N GLY A 378 -9.47 -13.19 0.04
CA GLY A 378 -10.56 -14.17 0.13
C GLY A 378 -11.45 -14.06 1.37
N SER A 379 -11.32 -12.99 2.16
CA SER A 379 -12.08 -12.84 3.41
C SER A 379 -13.55 -12.51 3.21
N SER A 380 -14.33 -12.74 4.27
CA SER A 380 -15.75 -12.36 4.36
C SER A 380 -16.06 -11.70 5.70
N ALA A 381 -17.13 -10.92 5.75
CA ALA A 381 -17.64 -10.35 6.98
C ALA A 381 -19.04 -10.90 7.31
N THR A 382 -19.25 -11.32 8.56
CA THR A 382 -20.60 -11.69 9.04
C THR A 382 -21.46 -10.46 9.24
N THR A 383 -20.88 -9.39 9.76
CA THR A 383 -21.48 -8.07 9.85
C THR A 383 -20.44 -7.04 9.50
N ALA A 384 -20.78 -6.13 8.59
CA ALA A 384 -19.96 -4.98 8.22
C ALA A 384 -20.77 -3.70 8.41
N THR A 385 -20.15 -2.66 8.94
CA THR A 385 -20.82 -1.36 9.17
C THR A 385 -19.97 -0.21 8.68
N TYR A 386 -20.64 0.83 8.21
CA TYR A 386 -20.03 2.09 7.77
C TYR A 386 -20.98 3.23 8.11
N ALA A 387 -20.40 4.34 8.59
CA ALA A 387 -21.13 5.57 8.81
C ALA A 387 -20.31 6.76 8.34
N ARG A 388 -21.00 7.76 7.81
CA ARG A 388 -20.38 8.99 7.33
C ARG A 388 -21.31 10.18 7.50
N ASP A 389 -20.78 11.25 8.08
CA ASP A 389 -21.43 12.56 8.06
C ASP A 389 -21.42 13.15 6.65
N MET A 390 -22.58 13.66 6.22
CA MET A 390 -22.74 14.25 4.90
C MET A 390 -23.45 15.60 5.00
N THR A 391 -22.77 16.65 4.57
CA THR A 391 -23.37 17.99 4.44
C THR A 391 -24.26 18.09 3.20
N ASN A 392 -23.80 17.51 2.09
CA ASN A 392 -24.56 17.43 0.85
C ASN A 392 -25.68 16.37 0.95
N GLN A 393 -26.79 16.62 0.25
CA GLN A 393 -27.82 15.63 -0.06
C GLN A 393 -27.23 14.51 -0.92
N PHE A 394 -26.48 14.86 -1.96
CA PHE A 394 -25.82 13.87 -2.83
C PHE A 394 -24.36 13.66 -2.43
N GLY A 395 -23.89 12.42 -2.58
CA GLY A 395 -22.51 12.00 -2.38
C GLY A 395 -22.18 10.81 -3.27
N THR A 396 -20.96 10.29 -3.14
CA THR A 396 -20.56 9.02 -3.75
C THR A 396 -20.18 8.03 -2.67
N ILE A 397 -20.28 6.74 -2.97
CA ILE A 397 -19.95 5.65 -2.06
C ILE A 397 -19.33 4.49 -2.84
N CYS A 398 -18.36 3.81 -2.25
CA CYS A 398 -17.84 2.56 -2.75
C CYS A 398 -17.33 1.76 -1.54
N LEU A 399 -18.01 0.67 -1.18
CA LEU A 399 -17.69 -0.12 0.01
C LEU A 399 -17.21 -1.52 -0.37
N PRO A 400 -16.35 -2.15 0.45
CA PRO A 400 -15.79 -3.46 0.16
C PRO A 400 -16.76 -4.61 0.41
N TYR A 401 -18.04 -4.33 0.69
CA TYR A 401 -19.09 -5.33 0.94
C TYR A 401 -20.40 -4.90 0.29
N ALA A 402 -21.31 -5.85 0.09
CA ALA A 402 -22.61 -5.58 -0.50
C ALA A 402 -23.49 -4.76 0.44
N ILE A 403 -24.20 -3.77 -0.10
CA ILE A 403 -25.03 -2.83 0.66
C ILE A 403 -26.40 -2.66 -0.01
N SER A 404 -27.40 -2.22 0.75
CA SER A 404 -28.77 -2.00 0.24
C SER A 404 -29.29 -0.61 0.62
N SER A 405 -30.14 -0.07 -0.25
CA SER A 405 -30.85 1.19 -0.03
C SER A 405 -31.79 1.07 1.18
N THR A 406 -32.05 2.18 1.85
CA THR A 406 -32.94 2.28 3.02
C THR A 406 -33.84 3.51 2.88
N GLU A 407 -34.78 3.71 3.80
CA GLU A 407 -35.62 4.93 3.81
C GLU A 407 -34.79 6.21 4.05
N ALA A 408 -33.64 6.10 4.71
CA ALA A 408 -32.75 7.23 4.97
C ALA A 408 -31.77 7.51 3.82
N MET A 409 -31.60 6.56 2.89
CA MET A 409 -30.53 6.60 1.90
C MET A 409 -30.87 5.79 0.64
N LYS A 410 -30.73 6.42 -0.53
CA LYS A 410 -30.91 5.75 -1.83
C LYS A 410 -29.60 5.66 -2.60
N PHE A 411 -29.44 4.60 -3.38
CA PHE A 411 -28.29 4.40 -4.27
C PHE A 411 -28.66 4.51 -5.73
N TYR A 412 -27.71 4.99 -6.52
CA TYR A 412 -27.89 5.24 -7.95
C TYR A 412 -26.66 4.88 -8.76
N THR A 413 -26.89 4.30 -9.94
CA THR A 413 -25.90 4.14 -11.01
C THR A 413 -26.13 5.17 -12.12
N ILE A 414 -25.11 5.40 -12.95
CA ILE A 414 -25.22 6.32 -14.09
C ILE A 414 -25.96 5.62 -15.24
N ALA A 415 -27.08 6.18 -15.67
CA ALA A 415 -27.84 5.71 -16.83
C ALA A 415 -27.41 6.38 -18.13
N GLY A 416 -26.98 7.65 -18.07
CA GLY A 416 -26.50 8.39 -19.23
C GLY A 416 -26.18 9.86 -18.93
N LEU A 417 -25.42 10.48 -19.84
CA LEU A 417 -25.11 11.90 -19.83
C LEU A 417 -25.55 12.54 -21.14
N SER A 418 -26.38 13.57 -21.08
CA SER A 418 -26.85 14.33 -22.24
C SER A 418 -26.65 15.83 -22.00
N GLY A 419 -25.65 16.41 -22.65
CA GLY A 419 -25.20 17.77 -22.35
C GLY A 419 -24.77 17.87 -20.89
N ASP A 420 -25.41 18.75 -20.12
CA ASP A 420 -25.10 18.99 -18.69
C ASP A 420 -26.02 18.21 -17.73
N VAL A 421 -26.76 17.20 -18.23
CA VAL A 421 -27.73 16.43 -17.46
C VAL A 421 -27.29 14.97 -17.33
N LEU A 422 -27.00 14.56 -16.10
CA LEU A 422 -26.71 13.18 -15.72
C LEU A 422 -28.01 12.49 -15.28
N THR A 423 -28.40 11.48 -16.04
CA THR A 423 -29.54 10.62 -15.72
C THR A 423 -29.06 9.49 -14.83
N LEU A 424 -29.72 9.30 -13.70
CA LEU A 424 -29.42 8.25 -12.74
C LEU A 424 -30.49 7.17 -12.74
N LYS A 425 -30.05 5.93 -12.55
CA LYS A 425 -30.91 4.77 -12.34
C LYS A 425 -30.84 4.36 -10.87
N ALA A 426 -32.00 4.26 -10.21
CA ALA A 426 -32.08 3.81 -8.83
C ALA A 426 -31.66 2.34 -8.69
N GLU A 427 -30.96 2.03 -7.61
CA GLU A 427 -30.55 0.67 -7.25
C GLU A 427 -31.05 0.32 -5.85
N THR A 428 -31.64 -0.87 -5.71
CA THR A 428 -32.07 -1.40 -4.40
C THR A 428 -30.91 -1.97 -3.61
N SER A 429 -29.89 -2.49 -4.30
CA SER A 429 -28.69 -3.06 -3.70
C SER A 429 -27.47 -2.88 -4.60
N LEU A 430 -26.30 -2.78 -3.99
CA LEU A 430 -25.00 -2.71 -4.66
C LEU A 430 -24.15 -3.91 -4.25
N ALA A 431 -23.49 -4.54 -5.22
CA ALA A 431 -22.49 -5.56 -4.94
C ALA A 431 -21.23 -4.94 -4.34
N ALA A 432 -20.44 -5.75 -3.63
CA ALA A 432 -19.17 -5.34 -3.05
C ALA A 432 -18.24 -4.70 -4.10
N GLY A 433 -17.59 -3.59 -3.76
CA GLY A 433 -16.71 -2.84 -4.65
C GLY A 433 -17.40 -2.09 -5.77
N THR A 434 -18.73 -2.03 -5.81
CA THR A 434 -19.46 -1.27 -6.83
C THR A 434 -19.55 0.21 -6.42
N PRO A 435 -18.97 1.15 -7.18
CA PRO A 435 -19.14 2.56 -6.91
C PRO A 435 -20.55 3.02 -7.28
N ALA A 436 -21.13 3.91 -6.49
CA ALA A 436 -22.46 4.48 -6.71
C ALA A 436 -22.56 5.93 -6.25
N ILE A 437 -23.60 6.60 -6.74
CA ILE A 437 -24.07 7.87 -6.18
C ILE A 437 -25.02 7.54 -5.04
N VAL A 438 -24.85 8.22 -3.92
CA VAL A 438 -25.69 8.08 -2.74
C VAL A 438 -26.46 9.37 -2.50
N GLU A 439 -27.78 9.24 -2.32
CA GLU A 439 -28.63 10.32 -1.82
C GLU A 439 -28.91 10.09 -0.34
N LYS A 440 -28.62 11.10 0.48
CA LYS A 440 -29.07 11.18 1.86
C LYS A 440 -30.47 11.79 1.89
N VAL A 441 -31.48 10.95 2.11
CA VAL A 441 -32.89 11.34 2.11
C VAL A 441 -33.27 12.06 3.40
N SER A 442 -32.72 11.64 4.54
CA SER A 442 -32.97 12.27 5.84
C SER A 442 -31.74 12.18 6.76
N GLY A 443 -31.72 13.02 7.81
CA GLY A 443 -30.64 13.04 8.80
C GLY A 443 -29.40 13.85 8.40
N SER A 444 -28.39 13.85 9.29
CA SER A 444 -27.09 14.51 9.06
C SER A 444 -26.03 13.59 8.47
N SER A 445 -26.25 12.27 8.51
CA SER A 445 -25.28 11.25 8.11
C SER A 445 -25.96 10.11 7.35
N ILE A 446 -25.14 9.29 6.69
CA ILE A 446 -25.54 7.99 6.18
C ILE A 446 -24.95 6.90 7.08
N SER A 447 -25.70 5.83 7.29
CA SER A 447 -25.22 4.62 7.95
C SER A 447 -25.75 3.41 7.21
N VAL A 448 -24.87 2.44 6.97
CA VAL A 448 -25.18 1.24 6.21
C VAL A 448 -24.51 0.04 6.85
N SER A 449 -25.17 -1.10 6.73
CA SER A 449 -24.62 -2.40 7.12
C SER A 449 -24.75 -3.39 5.99
N GLY A 450 -23.90 -4.42 6.03
CA GLY A 450 -23.87 -5.49 5.05
C GLY A 450 -23.17 -6.73 5.58
N SER A 451 -22.99 -7.71 4.71
CA SER A 451 -22.30 -8.96 5.00
C SER A 451 -21.85 -9.64 3.70
N GLY A 452 -21.08 -10.72 3.83
CA GLY A 452 -20.64 -11.56 2.73
C GLY A 452 -19.17 -11.35 2.37
N THR A 453 -18.79 -11.84 1.17
CA THR A 453 -17.42 -11.75 0.65
C THR A 453 -16.98 -10.31 0.48
N LEU A 454 -15.75 -10.01 0.91
CA LEU A 454 -15.17 -8.69 0.80
C LEU A 454 -14.48 -8.52 -0.55
N ALA A 455 -14.63 -7.35 -1.15
CA ALA A 455 -13.97 -6.98 -2.39
C ALA A 455 -12.61 -6.31 -2.09
N ASN A 456 -11.57 -6.80 -2.76
CA ASN A 456 -10.24 -6.18 -2.78
C ASN A 456 -10.03 -5.23 -3.97
N ALA A 457 -11.03 -5.12 -4.84
CA ALA A 457 -10.96 -4.26 -5.99
C ALA A 457 -12.29 -3.59 -6.27
N ILE A 458 -12.18 -2.47 -6.98
CA ILE A 458 -13.32 -1.70 -7.45
C ILE A 458 -13.88 -2.40 -8.71
N ALA A 459 -15.18 -2.62 -8.74
CA ALA A 459 -15.86 -3.13 -9.92
C ALA A 459 -15.81 -2.07 -11.04
N GLY A 460 -15.30 -2.46 -12.21
CA GLY A 460 -15.25 -1.56 -13.37
C GLY A 460 -16.64 -1.27 -13.95
N THR A 461 -16.80 -0.10 -14.56
CA THR A 461 -18.02 0.30 -15.28
C THR A 461 -17.67 0.69 -16.72
N SER A 462 -18.52 0.36 -17.71
CA SER A 462 -18.31 0.71 -19.13
C SER A 462 -18.94 2.04 -19.55
N ASN A 463 -18.38 2.67 -20.60
CA ASN A 463 -18.81 3.85 -21.38
C ASN A 463 -18.97 5.21 -20.66
N LEU A 464 -19.33 5.24 -19.37
CA LEU A 464 -19.32 6.42 -18.48
C LEU A 464 -18.85 5.96 -17.10
N GLU A 465 -17.66 6.38 -16.66
CA GLU A 465 -16.99 5.70 -15.55
C GLU A 465 -17.20 6.43 -14.24
N LEU A 466 -17.91 5.77 -13.32
CA LEU A 466 -17.86 6.11 -11.90
C LEU A 466 -16.75 5.25 -11.27
N ILE A 467 -15.69 5.89 -10.77
CA ILE A 467 -14.48 5.22 -10.31
C ILE A 467 -14.36 5.39 -8.80
N GLY A 468 -14.47 4.27 -8.08
CA GLY A 468 -14.37 4.20 -6.62
C GLY A 468 -12.95 4.11 -6.09
N THR A 469 -12.79 4.23 -4.76
CA THR A 469 -11.55 3.96 -4.05
C THR A 469 -11.83 3.45 -2.62
N PHE A 470 -10.98 2.56 -2.09
CA PHE A 470 -10.96 2.14 -0.69
C PHE A 470 -9.88 2.85 0.15
N GLU A 471 -9.08 3.68 -0.49
CA GLU A 471 -8.02 4.47 0.14
C GLU A 471 -8.11 5.95 -0.28
N PRO A 472 -7.58 6.88 0.53
CA PRO A 472 -7.48 8.27 0.11
C PRO A 472 -6.59 8.41 -1.13
N LYS A 473 -7.09 9.06 -2.19
CA LYS A 473 -6.35 9.21 -3.46
C LYS A 473 -6.37 10.67 -3.92
N VAL A 474 -5.24 11.14 -4.44
CA VAL A 474 -5.16 12.41 -5.17
C VAL A 474 -5.31 12.10 -6.65
N ILE A 475 -6.42 12.52 -7.25
CA ILE A 475 -6.73 12.27 -8.65
C ILE A 475 -6.30 13.48 -9.47
N SER A 476 -5.41 13.30 -10.45
CA SER A 476 -5.01 14.34 -11.39
C SER A 476 -5.80 14.25 -12.68
N ALA A 477 -6.31 15.38 -13.17
CA ALA A 477 -6.97 15.46 -14.48
C ALA A 477 -6.04 15.06 -15.62
N SER A 478 -4.72 15.26 -15.48
CA SER A 478 -3.72 14.84 -16.46
C SER A 478 -3.67 13.33 -16.70
N ASN A 479 -4.18 12.52 -15.76
CA ASN A 479 -4.19 11.06 -15.87
C ASN A 479 -5.32 10.56 -16.77
N TYR A 480 -6.27 11.42 -17.14
CA TYR A 480 -7.48 11.06 -17.89
C TYR A 480 -7.55 11.86 -19.20
N SER A 481 -6.70 11.51 -20.16
CA SER A 481 -6.61 12.22 -21.45
C SER A 481 -7.95 12.20 -22.21
N GLY A 482 -8.38 13.37 -22.69
CA GLY A 482 -9.65 13.54 -23.41
C GLY A 482 -10.91 13.48 -22.53
N LYS A 483 -10.75 13.31 -21.21
CA LYS A 483 -11.84 13.25 -20.26
C LYS A 483 -11.75 14.39 -19.23
N ASN A 484 -12.90 14.85 -18.79
CA ASN A 484 -13.06 15.71 -17.63
C ASN A 484 -13.35 14.84 -16.40
N ILE A 485 -12.75 15.18 -15.26
CA ILE A 485 -13.04 14.54 -13.98
C ILE A 485 -13.99 15.42 -13.16
N TYR A 486 -14.94 14.81 -12.47
CA TYR A 486 -15.96 15.50 -11.69
C TYR A 486 -16.12 14.88 -10.30
N ALA A 487 -16.29 15.75 -9.31
CA ALA A 487 -16.62 15.37 -7.94
C ALA A 487 -17.83 16.14 -7.43
N ILE A 488 -18.48 15.63 -6.39
CA ILE A 488 -19.65 16.28 -5.81
C ILE A 488 -19.24 17.44 -4.92
N SER A 489 -19.82 18.61 -5.19
CA SER A 489 -19.73 19.81 -4.37
C SER A 489 -21.05 20.58 -4.46
N ASN A 490 -21.59 21.03 -3.32
CA ASN A 490 -22.87 21.74 -3.24
C ASN A 490 -24.02 21.01 -3.98
N ASN A 491 -24.19 19.71 -3.72
CA ASN A 491 -25.20 18.84 -4.37
C ASN A 491 -25.11 18.76 -5.90
N GLN A 492 -23.97 19.11 -6.49
CA GLN A 492 -23.75 19.07 -7.93
C GLN A 492 -22.42 18.42 -8.25
N PHE A 493 -22.31 17.84 -9.43
CA PHE A 493 -21.03 17.42 -9.94
C PHE A 493 -20.30 18.59 -10.58
N VAL A 494 -19.12 18.90 -10.06
CA VAL A 494 -18.30 20.03 -10.48
C VAL A 494 -17.02 19.48 -11.10
N LYS A 495 -16.69 19.99 -12.29
CA LYS A 495 -15.44 19.66 -12.98
C LYS A 495 -14.23 20.11 -12.15
N ALA A 496 -13.24 19.24 -11.99
CA ALA A 496 -11.99 19.65 -11.37
C ALA A 496 -11.09 20.40 -12.35
N ASN A 497 -10.41 21.43 -11.85
CA ASN A 497 -9.48 22.22 -12.67
C ASN A 497 -8.14 21.50 -12.85
N ASN A 498 -7.62 20.86 -11.80
CA ASN A 498 -6.31 20.17 -11.82
C ASN A 498 -6.36 18.84 -11.06
N THR A 499 -6.71 18.89 -9.77
CA THR A 499 -6.69 17.71 -8.89
C THR A 499 -7.94 17.64 -7.99
N ILE A 500 -8.30 16.42 -7.59
CA ILE A 500 -9.31 16.14 -6.56
C ILE A 500 -8.63 15.34 -5.45
N ASN A 501 -8.79 15.77 -4.20
CA ASN A 501 -8.49 14.94 -3.04
C ASN A 501 -9.73 14.13 -2.71
N LEU A 502 -9.65 12.82 -2.93
CA LEU A 502 -10.77 11.90 -2.77
C LEU A 502 -10.53 11.04 -1.53
N PRO A 503 -11.31 11.20 -0.45
CA PRO A 503 -11.24 10.31 0.72
C PRO A 503 -11.55 8.85 0.36
N ALA A 504 -11.15 7.92 1.21
CA ALA A 504 -11.54 6.51 1.10
C ALA A 504 -13.07 6.34 1.02
N PHE A 505 -13.50 5.27 0.36
CA PHE A 505 -14.91 4.88 0.17
C PHE A 505 -15.75 5.90 -0.61
N ARG A 506 -15.09 6.69 -1.47
CA ARG A 506 -15.74 7.62 -2.40
C ARG A 506 -15.54 7.16 -3.83
N ALA A 507 -16.28 7.82 -4.72
CA ALA A 507 -16.04 7.76 -6.15
C ALA A 507 -16.03 9.16 -6.77
N PHE A 508 -15.37 9.27 -7.92
CA PHE A 508 -15.48 10.40 -8.84
C PHE A 508 -15.95 9.86 -10.19
N PHE A 509 -16.43 10.69 -11.10
CA PHE A 509 -16.76 10.21 -12.45
C PHE A 509 -16.03 10.97 -13.54
N THR A 510 -15.87 10.30 -14.68
CA THR A 510 -15.26 10.84 -15.88
C THR A 510 -16.31 11.03 -16.98
N ALA A 511 -16.17 12.09 -17.76
CA ALA A 511 -16.97 12.32 -18.96
C ALA A 511 -16.11 12.90 -20.09
N ASP A 512 -16.58 12.84 -21.33
CA ASP A 512 -15.86 13.43 -22.46
C ASP A 512 -15.67 14.94 -22.32
N ALA A 513 -14.62 15.46 -22.96
CA ALA A 513 -14.19 16.86 -22.82
C ALA A 513 -15.30 17.90 -23.10
N GLU A 514 -16.30 17.53 -23.91
CA GLU A 514 -17.45 18.39 -24.31
C GLU A 514 -18.51 18.57 -23.21
N ALA A 515 -18.45 17.81 -22.12
CA ALA A 515 -19.37 17.98 -21.00
C ALA A 515 -19.12 19.32 -20.24
N GLY A 516 -20.18 20.01 -19.83
CA GLY A 516 -20.10 21.34 -19.23
C GLY A 516 -19.38 21.37 -17.87
N ALA A 517 -19.14 22.59 -17.37
CA ALA A 517 -18.41 22.82 -16.12
C ALA A 517 -19.12 22.28 -14.86
N LYS A 518 -20.44 22.06 -14.96
CA LYS A 518 -21.29 21.51 -13.91
C LYS A 518 -22.28 20.54 -14.52
N ILE A 519 -22.45 19.40 -13.88
CA ILE A 519 -23.39 18.35 -14.30
C ILE A 519 -24.49 18.24 -13.24
N ARG A 520 -25.73 18.32 -13.70
CA ARG A 520 -26.93 18.24 -12.86
C ARG A 520 -27.38 16.80 -12.74
N ILE A 521 -27.85 16.45 -11.55
CA ILE A 521 -28.36 15.12 -11.23
C ILE A 521 -29.87 15.11 -11.48
N VAL A 522 -30.33 14.16 -12.29
CA VAL A 522 -31.75 13.81 -12.43
C VAL A 522 -31.89 12.35 -12.06
N ALA A 523 -32.53 12.08 -10.91
CA ALA A 523 -32.90 10.74 -10.51
C ALA A 523 -34.16 10.32 -11.27
N ASP A 524 -34.07 9.22 -12.01
CA ASP A 524 -35.24 8.56 -12.61
C ASP A 524 -35.93 7.72 -11.52
N ASP A 525 -36.57 8.40 -10.55
CA ASP A 525 -37.52 7.76 -9.64
C ASP A 525 -38.85 7.59 -10.39
N GLU A 526 -39.56 6.48 -10.17
CA GLU A 526 -40.84 6.18 -10.85
C GLU A 526 -41.91 7.27 -10.66
N ASP A 527 -41.72 8.20 -9.70
CA ASP A 527 -42.47 9.43 -9.51
C ASP A 527 -41.91 10.60 -10.35
N MET A 528 -42.26 10.62 -11.63
CA MET A 528 -41.94 11.67 -12.61
C MET A 528 -42.44 13.10 -12.27
N ALA A 529 -43.04 13.32 -11.10
CA ALA A 529 -43.50 14.63 -10.63
C ALA A 529 -42.34 15.54 -10.17
N THR A 530 -41.26 14.97 -9.62
CA THR A 530 -40.07 15.71 -9.12
C THR A 530 -39.09 16.14 -10.23
N ALA A 531 -39.20 15.53 -11.42
CA ALA A 531 -38.36 15.87 -12.58
C ALA A 531 -38.59 17.32 -13.10
N ILE A 532 -39.75 17.94 -12.82
CA ILE A 532 -40.05 19.31 -13.24
C ILE A 532 -39.31 20.36 -12.43
N ASP A 533 -39.18 20.18 -11.11
CA ASP A 533 -38.43 21.12 -10.26
C ASP A 533 -36.93 21.10 -10.63
N ALA A 534 -36.40 19.94 -11.02
CA ALA A 534 -35.06 19.79 -11.56
C ALA A 534 -34.85 20.47 -12.93
N LEU A 535 -35.91 20.58 -13.75
CA LEU A 535 -35.88 21.27 -15.04
C LEU A 535 -36.09 22.80 -14.94
N ALA A 536 -36.85 23.28 -13.94
CA ALA A 536 -37.01 24.72 -13.67
C ALA A 536 -35.72 25.36 -13.10
N GLY A 537 -34.77 24.57 -12.61
CA GLY A 537 -33.45 25.04 -12.18
C GLY A 537 -32.49 25.46 -13.32
N VAL A 538 -32.91 25.43 -14.59
CA VAL A 538 -32.10 25.85 -15.73
C VAL A 538 -32.07 27.39 -15.82
N GLY A 539 -31.34 28.04 -14.91
CA GLY A 539 -30.98 29.46 -15.00
C GLY A 539 -32.15 30.44 -14.96
N ASN A 540 -32.70 30.75 -13.78
CA ASN A 540 -33.85 31.68 -13.61
C ASN A 540 -35.06 31.37 -14.50
N VAL A 541 -35.23 30.12 -14.95
CA VAL A 541 -36.32 29.74 -15.84
C VAL A 541 -37.46 29.12 -15.05
N VAL A 542 -38.56 29.85 -14.88
CA VAL A 542 -39.74 29.37 -14.16
C VAL A 542 -40.78 28.78 -15.13
N VAL A 543 -41.66 27.91 -14.62
CA VAL A 543 -42.81 27.44 -15.39
C VAL A 543 -43.76 28.62 -15.62
N GLU A 544 -44.02 28.95 -16.89
CA GLU A 544 -44.91 30.04 -17.29
C GLU A 544 -46.35 29.54 -17.43
N SER A 545 -46.52 28.34 -17.99
CA SER A 545 -47.84 27.72 -18.17
C SER A 545 -47.75 26.21 -18.41
N ILE A 546 -48.82 25.52 -18.03
CA ILE A 546 -49.01 24.08 -18.25
C ILE A 546 -50.25 23.89 -19.10
N HIS A 547 -50.17 23.01 -20.10
CA HIS A 547 -51.26 22.69 -21.00
C HIS A 547 -51.50 21.17 -21.03
N ALA A 548 -52.77 20.78 -21.14
CA ALA A 548 -53.14 19.41 -21.47
C ALA A 548 -52.77 19.08 -22.93
N LEU A 549 -52.80 17.80 -23.31
CA LEU A 549 -52.45 17.35 -24.66
C LEU A 549 -53.31 18.01 -25.77
N ASN A 550 -54.53 18.39 -25.43
CA ASN A 550 -55.44 19.11 -26.34
C ASN A 550 -55.15 20.63 -26.42
N GLY A 551 -54.11 21.13 -25.76
CA GLY A 551 -53.70 22.53 -25.74
C GLY A 551 -54.39 23.40 -24.68
N ALA A 552 -55.37 22.88 -23.93
CA ALA A 552 -56.04 23.63 -22.88
C ALA A 552 -55.09 23.94 -21.73
N LYS A 553 -55.03 25.21 -21.29
CA LYS A 553 -54.22 25.61 -20.12
C LYS A 553 -54.82 24.97 -18.86
N ILE A 554 -53.99 24.29 -18.07
CA ILE A 554 -54.37 23.62 -16.83
C ILE A 554 -53.61 24.22 -15.64
N PRO A 555 -54.22 24.28 -14.44
CA PRO A 555 -53.63 24.96 -13.28
C PRO A 555 -52.47 24.19 -12.65
N SER A 556 -52.38 22.88 -12.91
CA SER A 556 -51.36 21.99 -12.39
C SER A 556 -51.18 20.82 -13.35
N LEU A 557 -50.09 20.07 -13.18
CA LEU A 557 -49.87 18.83 -13.92
C LEU A 557 -50.97 17.81 -13.60
N GLN A 558 -51.33 17.03 -14.61
CA GLN A 558 -52.28 15.93 -14.49
C GLN A 558 -51.63 14.62 -14.90
N LYS A 559 -52.14 13.50 -14.38
CA LYS A 559 -51.75 12.16 -14.81
C LYS A 559 -51.92 12.03 -16.33
N GLY A 560 -50.87 11.60 -17.03
CA GLY A 560 -50.78 11.59 -18.50
C GLY A 560 -49.82 12.65 -19.06
N ILE A 561 -49.94 12.93 -20.36
CA ILE A 561 -49.04 13.85 -21.07
C ILE A 561 -49.49 15.31 -20.85
N ASN A 562 -48.55 16.12 -20.39
CA ASN A 562 -48.65 17.56 -20.20
C ASN A 562 -47.69 18.28 -21.16
N ILE A 563 -48.01 19.50 -21.55
CA ILE A 563 -47.14 20.38 -22.35
C ILE A 563 -46.80 21.57 -21.46
N VAL A 564 -45.52 21.71 -21.09
CA VAL A 564 -45.06 22.74 -20.16
C VAL A 564 -44.24 23.77 -20.92
N LYS A 565 -44.63 25.05 -20.77
CA LYS A 565 -43.92 26.20 -21.30
C LYS A 565 -43.16 26.89 -20.18
N PHE A 566 -41.90 27.21 -20.46
CA PHE A 566 -40.96 27.82 -19.53
C PHE A 566 -40.72 29.30 -19.86
N SER A 567 -40.26 30.10 -18.89
CA SER A 567 -40.05 31.55 -19.06
C SER A 567 -38.95 31.94 -20.06
N ASN A 568 -38.11 30.99 -20.49
CA ASN A 568 -37.18 31.17 -21.62
C ASN A 568 -37.81 30.87 -22.99
N GLY A 569 -39.12 30.63 -23.06
CA GLY A 569 -39.85 30.31 -24.29
C GLY A 569 -39.77 28.86 -24.74
N SER A 570 -39.00 28.00 -24.05
CA SER A 570 -38.95 26.57 -24.38
C SER A 570 -40.25 25.84 -23.99
N VAL A 571 -40.62 24.83 -24.77
CA VAL A 571 -41.80 23.99 -24.55
C VAL A 571 -41.37 22.54 -24.50
N LYS A 572 -41.80 21.81 -23.45
CA LYS A 572 -41.49 20.38 -23.29
C LYS A 572 -42.74 19.55 -23.05
N LYS A 573 -42.74 18.33 -23.56
CA LYS A 573 -43.76 17.31 -23.26
C LYS A 573 -43.32 16.55 -22.02
N ILE A 574 -44.23 16.41 -21.05
CA ILE A 574 -43.94 15.80 -19.75
C ILE A 574 -45.02 14.76 -19.45
N LEU A 575 -44.61 13.52 -19.24
CA LEU A 575 -45.51 12.43 -18.86
C LEU A 575 -45.49 12.29 -17.34
N VAL A 576 -46.64 12.49 -16.71
CA VAL A 576 -46.86 12.18 -15.28
C VAL A 576 -47.54 10.82 -15.21
N LYS A 577 -46.91 9.84 -14.57
CA LYS A 577 -47.39 8.44 -14.58
C LYS A 577 -48.55 8.19 -13.64
#